data_AF-S5VRN8-F1
#
_entry.id   AF-S5VRN8-F1
#
_cell.length_a   1.000
_cell.length_b   1.000
_cell.length_c   1.000
_cell.angle_alpha   90.00
_cell.angle_beta   90.00
_cell.angle_gamma   90.00
#
_symmetry.space_group_name_H-M   'P 1'
#
loop_
_entity.id
_entity.type
_entity.pdbx_description
1 polymer ?
#
loop_
_entity_poly.entity_id
_entity_poly.type
_entity_poly.pdbx_seq_one_letter_code
_entity_poly.pdbx_strand_id
1 'polypeptide(L)'
;MNTGDERTLVQQVEGHLLLAAAREQGRTAAARVADRLGWLTDTQRDDLERHFESEYLLMARTSWRRTAERAEELRHAYESRYRTLRKRLVAWGVLGAALLAATGLLALAAG
;
A
#
# COMPACT_ATOMS: atom_id res chain seq x y z
N MET A 1 -22.94 -2.92 -12.81
CA MET A 1 -21.84 -3.27 -11.89
C MET A 1 -21.54 -2.04 -11.06
N ASN A 2 -21.47 -2.15 -9.73
CA ASN A 2 -21.23 -0.99 -8.86
C ASN A 2 -19.71 -0.76 -8.72
N THR A 3 -19.28 0.49 -8.55
CA THR A 3 -17.86 0.87 -8.37
C THR A 3 -17.17 0.18 -7.18
N GLY A 4 -17.94 -0.35 -6.22
CA GLY A 4 -17.43 -1.19 -5.13
C GLY A 4 -17.01 -2.58 -5.61
N ASP A 5 -17.81 -3.23 -6.46
CA ASP A 5 -17.52 -4.57 -6.98
C ASP A 5 -16.27 -4.55 -7.87
N GLU A 6 -16.11 -3.51 -8.69
CA GLU A 6 -14.93 -3.33 -9.55
C GLU A 6 -13.64 -3.24 -8.72
N ARG A 7 -13.64 -2.50 -7.62
CA ARG A 7 -12.46 -2.41 -6.74
C ARG A 7 -12.12 -3.72 -6.06
N THR A 8 -13.14 -4.46 -5.60
CA THR A 8 -12.94 -5.77 -4.98
C THR A 8 -12.35 -6.76 -5.98
N LEU A 9 -12.85 -6.77 -7.23
CA LEU A 9 -12.30 -7.61 -8.29
C LEU A 9 -10.84 -7.27 -8.60
N VAL A 10 -10.51 -5.99 -8.76
CA VAL A 10 -9.12 -5.55 -9.00
C VAL A 10 -8.21 -6.00 -7.86
N GLN A 11 -8.62 -5.81 -6.60
CA GLN A 11 -7.83 -6.23 -5.45
C GLN A 11 -7.59 -7.75 -5.41
N GLN A 12 -8.59 -8.55 -5.79
CA GLN A 12 -8.45 -10.01 -5.86
C GLN A 12 -7.49 -10.42 -6.97
N VAL A 13 -7.60 -9.80 -8.15
CA VAL A 13 -6.70 -10.07 -9.29
C VAL A 13 -5.28 -9.67 -8.94
N GLU A 14 -5.06 -8.48 -8.38
CA GLU A 14 -3.73 -8.03 -7.92
C GLU A 14 -3.13 -9.02 -6.90
N GLY A 15 -3.91 -9.46 -5.91
CA GLY A 15 -3.46 -10.45 -4.94
C GLY A 15 -3.07 -11.77 -5.58
N HIS A 16 -3.83 -12.23 -6.58
CA HIS A 16 -3.53 -13.45 -7.31
C HIS A 16 -2.25 -13.31 -8.16
N LEU A 17 -2.07 -12.17 -8.83
CA LEU A 17 -0.88 -11.87 -9.63
C LEU A 17 0.38 -11.78 -8.77
N LEU A 18 0.30 -11.11 -7.61
CA LEU A 18 1.42 -11.04 -6.66
C LEU A 18 1.84 -12.43 -6.18
N LEU A 19 0.87 -13.28 -5.85
CA LEU A 19 1.13 -14.64 -5.40
C LEU A 19 1.71 -15.51 -6.53
N ALA A 20 1.20 -15.38 -7.76
CA ALA A 20 1.72 -16.09 -8.92
C ALA A 20 3.18 -15.67 -9.21
N ALA A 21 3.46 -14.36 -9.17
CA ALA A 21 4.80 -13.83 -9.35
C ALA A 21 5.78 -14.33 -8.27
N ALA A 22 5.36 -14.35 -6.99
CA ALA A 22 6.22 -14.84 -5.91
C ALA A 22 6.51 -16.35 -6.02
N ARG A 23 5.56 -17.16 -6.49
CA ARG A 23 5.81 -18.58 -6.77
C ARG A 23 6.86 -18.76 -7.86
N GLU A 24 6.73 -18.01 -8.95
CA GLU A 24 7.67 -18.10 -10.07
C GLU A 24 9.08 -17.66 -9.67
N GLN A 25 9.18 -16.58 -8.90
CA GLN A 25 10.44 -16.12 -8.33
C GLN A 25 11.04 -17.16 -7.37
N GLY A 26 10.20 -17.78 -6.53
CA GLY A 26 10.60 -18.84 -5.61
C GLY A 26 11.19 -20.04 -6.35
N ARG A 27 10.51 -20.54 -7.40
CA ARG A 27 11.01 -21.64 -8.23
C ARG A 27 12.31 -21.30 -8.96
N THR A 28 12.37 -20.11 -9.56
CA THR A 28 13.59 -19.65 -10.25
C THR A 28 14.78 -19.56 -9.29
N ALA A 29 14.54 -19.07 -8.07
CA ALA A 29 15.57 -18.99 -7.04
C ALA A 29 15.96 -20.37 -6.51
N ALA A 30 14.98 -21.27 -6.31
CA ALA A 30 15.20 -22.65 -5.90
C ALA A 30 16.08 -23.41 -6.89
N ALA A 31 15.71 -23.38 -8.19
CA ALA A 31 16.48 -24.01 -9.26
C ALA A 31 17.92 -23.47 -9.30
N ARG A 32 18.10 -22.15 -9.15
CA ARG A 32 19.44 -21.53 -9.09
C ARG A 32 20.26 -22.03 -7.89
N VAL A 33 19.64 -22.28 -6.75
CA VAL A 33 20.33 -22.83 -5.57
C VAL A 33 20.67 -24.30 -5.79
N ALA A 34 19.75 -25.09 -6.33
CA ALA A 34 19.98 -26.50 -6.66
C ALA A 34 21.13 -26.64 -7.67
N ASP A 35 21.15 -25.83 -8.74
CA ASP A 35 22.22 -25.84 -9.76
C ASP A 35 23.60 -25.47 -9.16
N ARG A 36 23.63 -24.62 -8.13
CA ARG A 36 24.88 -24.31 -7.40
C ARG A 36 25.36 -25.48 -6.54
N LEU A 37 24.44 -26.35 -6.11
CA LEU A 37 24.72 -27.57 -5.37
C LEU A 37 24.76 -28.75 -6.33
N GLY A 38 25.70 -28.73 -7.29
CA GLY A 38 25.83 -29.74 -8.36
C GLY A 38 26.18 -31.17 -7.92
N TRP A 39 26.10 -31.47 -6.62
CA TRP A 39 26.30 -32.79 -6.03
C TRP A 39 25.00 -33.44 -5.55
N LEU A 40 23.86 -32.74 -5.66
CA LEU A 40 22.56 -33.25 -5.24
C LEU A 40 22.06 -34.34 -6.19
N THR A 41 21.45 -35.39 -5.64
CA THR A 41 20.65 -36.33 -6.42
C THR A 41 19.33 -35.69 -6.83
N ASP A 42 18.65 -36.26 -7.83
CA ASP A 42 17.34 -35.76 -8.29
C ASP A 42 16.32 -35.66 -7.16
N THR A 43 16.27 -36.66 -6.26
CA THR A 43 15.37 -36.64 -5.09
C THR A 43 15.72 -35.50 -4.13
N GLN A 44 17.02 -35.28 -3.86
CA GLN A 44 17.46 -34.21 -2.97
C GLN A 44 17.21 -32.83 -3.57
N ARG A 45 17.34 -32.70 -4.89
CA ARG A 45 16.98 -31.50 -5.63
C ARG A 45 15.50 -31.19 -5.51
N ASP A 46 14.63 -32.17 -5.77
CA ASP A 46 13.17 -32.00 -5.70
C ASP A 46 12.71 -31.62 -4.28
N ASP A 47 13.31 -32.22 -3.25
CA ASP A 47 13.04 -31.88 -1.85
C ASP A 47 13.50 -30.46 -1.50
N LEU A 48 14.70 -30.08 -1.93
CA LEU A 48 15.22 -28.72 -1.73
C LEU A 48 14.32 -27.69 -2.43
N GLU A 49 13.96 -27.93 -3.68
CA GLU A 49 13.17 -26.97 -4.45
C GLU A 49 11.78 -26.74 -3.85
N ARG A 50 11.10 -27.81 -3.42
CA ARG A 50 9.82 -27.72 -2.73
C ARG A 50 9.91 -26.98 -1.40
N HIS A 51 10.91 -27.30 -0.57
CA HIS A 51 11.09 -26.63 0.71
C HIS A 51 11.43 -25.15 0.52
N PHE A 52 12.32 -24.84 -0.43
CA PHE A 52 12.69 -23.48 -0.77
C PHE A 52 11.51 -22.66 -1.27
N GLU A 53 10.67 -23.18 -2.18
CA GLU A 53 9.47 -22.47 -2.66
C GLU A 53 8.56 -22.12 -1.47
N SER A 54 8.35 -23.06 -0.54
CA SER A 54 7.49 -22.84 0.62
C SER A 54 8.02 -21.74 1.56
N GLU A 55 9.31 -21.76 1.89
CA GLU A 55 9.96 -20.75 2.72
C GLU A 55 10.00 -19.38 2.02
N TYR A 56 10.25 -19.38 0.72
CA TYR A 56 10.22 -18.15 -0.08
C TYR A 56 8.86 -17.47 -0.03
N LEU A 57 7.78 -18.24 -0.18
CA LEU A 57 6.41 -17.71 -0.10
C LEU A 57 6.07 -17.17 1.30
N LEU A 58 6.50 -17.85 2.36
CA LEU A 58 6.34 -17.37 3.74
C LEU A 58 7.08 -16.05 3.97
N MET A 59 8.31 -15.95 3.48
CA MET A 59 9.12 -14.74 3.56
C MET A 59 8.48 -13.59 2.78
N ALA A 60 8.06 -13.83 1.53
CA ALA A 60 7.39 -12.84 0.69
C ALA A 60 6.11 -12.32 1.34
N ARG A 61 5.26 -13.23 1.84
CA ARG A 61 4.02 -12.87 2.56
C ARG A 61 4.31 -11.99 3.77
N THR A 62 5.32 -12.34 4.56
CA THR A 62 5.69 -11.59 5.76
C THR A 62 6.21 -10.18 5.39
N SER A 63 7.02 -10.10 4.33
CA SER A 63 7.52 -8.82 3.80
C SER A 63 6.37 -7.91 3.36
N TRP A 64 5.45 -8.42 2.54
CA TRP A 64 4.29 -7.65 2.09
C TRP A 64 3.41 -7.18 3.24
N ARG A 65 3.18 -8.04 4.25
CA ARG A 65 2.40 -7.66 5.43
C ARG A 65 3.04 -6.49 6.16
N ARG A 66 4.35 -6.54 6.41
CA ARG A 66 5.08 -5.42 7.04
C ARG A 66 5.00 -4.15 6.20
N THR A 67 5.15 -4.25 4.89
CA THR A 67 5.01 -3.09 3.99
C THR A 67 3.60 -2.50 4.03
N ALA A 68 2.56 -3.33 4.03
CA ALA A 68 1.18 -2.89 4.12
C ALA A 68 0.89 -2.20 5.46
N GLU A 69 1.32 -2.79 6.58
CA GLU A 69 1.21 -2.20 7.91
C GLU A 69 1.91 -0.83 7.96
N ARG A 70 3.13 -0.74 7.42
CA ARG A 70 3.88 0.51 7.39
C ARG A 70 3.25 1.58 6.49
N ALA A 71 2.69 1.18 5.35
CA ALA A 71 1.98 2.08 4.46
C ALA A 71 0.72 2.65 5.14
N GLU A 72 0.01 1.84 5.90
CA GLU A 72 -1.16 2.27 6.67
C GLU A 72 -0.79 3.27 7.78
N GLU A 73 0.28 2.99 8.53
CA GLU A 73 0.82 3.90 9.54
C GLU A 73 1.18 5.26 8.92
N LEU A 74 1.88 5.25 7.77
CA LEU A 74 2.22 6.46 7.04
C LEU A 74 0.96 7.20 6.59
N ARG A 75 -0.02 6.50 6.01
CA ARG A 75 -1.28 7.09 5.57
C ARG A 75 -2.00 7.79 6.72
N HIS A 76 -2.13 7.13 7.87
CA HIS A 76 -2.74 7.72 9.05
C HIS A 76 -1.99 8.96 9.55
N ALA A 77 -0.67 8.91 9.61
CA ALA A 77 0.15 10.06 10.02
C ALA A 77 -0.01 11.25 9.07
N TYR A 78 -0.01 11.01 7.75
CA TYR A 78 -0.21 12.04 6.74
C TYR A 78 -1.62 12.61 6.76
N GLU A 79 -2.65 11.76 6.82
CA GLU A 79 -4.04 12.21 6.87
C GLU A 79 -4.33 13.05 8.11
N SER A 80 -3.78 12.67 9.27
CA SER A 80 -3.94 13.43 10.50
C SER A 80 -3.36 14.85 10.37
N ARG A 81 -2.15 14.96 9.83
CA ARG A 81 -1.49 16.25 9.55
C ARG A 81 -2.26 17.06 8.52
N TYR A 82 -2.68 16.43 7.43
CA TYR A 82 -3.45 17.08 6.37
C TYR A 82 -4.80 17.59 6.87
N ARG A 83 -5.55 16.79 7.63
CA ARG A 83 -6.83 17.19 8.23
C ARG A 83 -6.65 18.41 9.13
N THR A 84 -5.56 18.46 9.90
CA THR A 84 -5.25 19.60 10.77
C THR A 84 -4.97 20.86 9.96
N LEU A 85 -4.13 20.77 8.92
CA LEU A 85 -3.81 21.91 8.07
C LEU A 85 -5.04 22.40 7.29
N ARG A 86 -5.82 21.48 6.74
CA ARG A 86 -7.08 21.78 6.04
C ARG A 86 -8.07 22.51 6.95
N LYS A 87 -8.24 22.04 8.19
CA LYS A 87 -9.11 22.72 9.18
C LYS A 87 -8.64 24.15 9.46
N ARG A 88 -7.33 24.36 9.63
CA ARG A 88 -6.76 25.71 9.84
C ARG A 88 -7.02 26.60 8.64
N LEU A 89 -6.71 26.14 7.42
CA LEU A 89 -6.92 26.91 6.19
C LEU A 89 -8.39 27.30 6.01
N VAL A 90 -9.31 26.36 6.23
CA VAL A 90 -10.75 26.65 6.16
C VAL A 90 -11.15 27.67 7.23
N ALA A 91 -10.68 27.53 8.47
CA ALA A 91 -10.97 28.49 9.53
C ALA A 91 -10.48 29.90 9.20
N TRP A 92 -9.23 30.05 8.75
CA TRP A 92 -8.69 31.35 8.32
C TRP A 92 -9.45 31.94 7.13
N GLY A 93 -9.83 31.11 6.16
CA GLY A 93 -10.65 31.55 5.02
C GLY A 93 -12.03 32.06 5.44
N VAL A 94 -12.71 31.34 6.34
CA VAL A 94 -14.01 31.75 6.88
C VAL A 94 -13.89 33.04 7.70
N LEU A 95 -12.87 33.16 8.55
CA LEU A 95 -12.63 34.39 9.32
C LEU A 95 -12.33 35.58 8.41
N GLY A 96 -11.50 35.40 7.38
CA GLY A 96 -11.22 36.45 6.40
C GLY A 96 -12.47 36.89 5.63
N ALA A 97 -13.29 35.95 5.17
CA ALA A 97 -14.55 36.24 4.50
C ALA A 97 -15.54 36.99 5.42
N ALA A 98 -15.66 36.57 6.67
CA ALA A 98 -16.52 37.23 7.66
C ALA A 98 -16.04 38.67 7.94
N LEU A 99 -14.73 38.88 8.05
CA LEU A 99 -14.16 40.22 8.25
C LEU A 99 -14.43 41.13 7.05
N LEU A 100 -14.22 40.64 5.81
CA LEU A 100 -14.50 41.38 4.59
C LEU A 100 -16.00 41.72 4.45
N ALA A 101 -16.88 40.80 4.82
CA ALA A 101 -18.32 41.05 4.82
C ALA A 101 -18.69 42.12 5.85
N ALA A 102 -18.13 42.04 7.06
CA ALA A 102 -18.38 43.02 8.12
C ALA A 102 -17.88 44.42 7.74
N THR A 103 -16.67 44.54 7.18
CA THR A 103 -16.14 45.84 6.72
C THR A 103 -16.94 46.40 5.56
N GLY A 104 -17.37 45.55 4.62
CA GLY A 104 -18.25 45.95 3.52
C GLY A 104 -19.60 46.48 4.00
N LEU A 105 -20.23 45.80 4.97
CA LEU A 105 -21.48 46.25 5.58
C LEU A 105 -21.32 47.58 6.33
N LEU A 106 -20.23 47.74 7.08
CA LEU A 106 -19.93 49.00 7.77
C LEU A 106 -19.70 50.15 6.79
N ALA A 107 -19.00 49.91 5.68
CA ALA A 107 -18.78 50.92 4.65
C ALA A 107 -20.09 51.34 3.97
N LEU A 108 -20.99 50.39 3.68
CA LEU A 108 -22.32 50.66 3.12
C LEU A 108 -23.24 51.41 4.10
N ALA A 109 -23.09 51.19 5.40
CA ALA A 109 -23.86 51.88 6.42
C ALA A 109 -23.36 53.30 6.72
N ALA A 110 -22.10 53.59 6.38
CA ALA A 110 -21.44 54.88 6.63
C ALA A 110 -21.42 55.82 5.43
N GLY A 111 -21.77 55.34 4.23
CA GLY A 111 -21.91 56.13 3.00
C GLY A 111 -23.36 56.40 2.65
#